data_AF-A0A2S9PQR1-F1
#
_entry.id   AF-A0A2S9PQR1-F1
#
_cell.length_a   1.000
_cell.length_b   1.000
_cell.length_c   1.000
_cell.angle_alpha   90.00
_cell.angle_beta   90.00
_cell.angle_gamma   90.00
#
_symmetry.space_group_name_H-M   'P 1'
#
loop_
_entity.id
_entity.type
_entity.pdbx_description
1 polymer ?
#
loop_
_entity_poly.entity_id
_entity_poly.type
_entity_poly.pdbx_seq_one_letter_code
_entity_poly.pdbx_strand_id
1 'polypeptide(L)'
;MFATIFILLYAAHLVSDYALQTDWQSEHKALRTLAGWWANLCHAGTHVAVSAFALGAGKALLDLLLTWPDVTGVLVWVGFSHGLIDRRWPIQWWMEHTGSRSFFQRGGAPLVDQTAHVTALVIAALGAAA
;
A
#
# COMPACT_ATOMS: atom_id res chain seq x y z
N MET A 1 -9.25 -15.59 9.81
CA MET A 1 -8.60 -14.28 10.02
C MET A 1 -8.21 -13.58 8.73
N PHE A 2 -7.67 -14.29 7.72
CA PHE A 2 -7.27 -13.73 6.42
C PHE A 2 -8.24 -12.67 5.85
N ALA A 3 -9.51 -13.04 5.62
CA ALA A 3 -10.48 -12.15 5.00
C ALA A 3 -10.70 -10.86 5.81
N THR A 4 -10.81 -10.97 7.14
CA THR A 4 -10.95 -9.82 8.05
C THR A 4 -9.73 -8.91 7.98
N ILE A 5 -8.51 -9.47 8.05
CA ILE A 5 -7.27 -8.71 7.95
C ILE A 5 -7.19 -8.01 6.59
N PHE A 6 -7.45 -8.73 5.51
CA PHE A 6 -7.45 -8.17 4.16
C PHE A 6 -8.44 -7.02 4.01
N ILE A 7 -9.68 -7.15 4.49
CA ILE A 7 -10.68 -6.08 4.41
C ILE A 7 -10.25 -4.84 5.21
N LEU A 8 -9.70 -5.04 6.42
CA LEU A 8 -9.19 -3.93 7.24
C LEU A 8 -8.03 -3.21 6.54
N LEU A 9 -7.07 -3.96 5.99
CA LEU A 9 -5.95 -3.40 5.24
C LEU A 9 -6.40 -2.71 3.96
N TYR A 10 -7.36 -3.30 3.23
CA TYR A 10 -7.90 -2.73 2.00
C TYR A 10 -8.59 -1.39 2.26
N ALA A 11 -9.44 -1.32 3.29
CA ALA A 11 -10.05 -0.07 3.70
C ALA A 11 -9.01 0.96 4.15
N ALA A 12 -8.01 0.55 4.95
CA ALA A 12 -6.92 1.42 5.38
C ALA A 12 -6.12 1.99 4.20
N HIS A 13 -5.85 1.19 3.19
CA HIS A 13 -5.18 1.59 1.96
C HIS A 13 -6.01 2.63 1.19
N LEU A 14 -7.30 2.37 0.96
CA LEU A 14 -8.17 3.34 0.27
C LEU A 14 -8.25 4.68 1.01
N VAL A 15 -8.38 4.65 2.34
CA VAL A 15 -8.38 5.87 3.17
C VAL A 15 -7.05 6.61 3.04
N SER A 16 -5.94 5.89 3.09
CA SER A 16 -4.60 6.47 3.00
C SER A 16 -4.34 7.11 1.62
N ASP A 17 -4.76 6.47 0.54
CA ASP A 17 -4.51 6.94 -0.83
C ASP A 17 -5.45 8.05 -1.30
N TYR A 18 -6.73 7.96 -0.94
CA TYR A 18 -7.75 8.83 -1.52
C TYR A 18 -8.25 9.91 -0.57
N ALA A 19 -8.22 9.67 0.75
CA ALA A 19 -8.71 10.64 1.73
C ALA A 19 -7.59 11.39 2.45
N LEU A 20 -6.46 10.71 2.71
CA LEU A 20 -5.37 11.27 3.53
C LEU A 20 -4.11 11.62 2.73
N GLN A 21 -4.01 11.18 1.48
CA GLN A 21 -2.92 11.59 0.61
C GLN A 21 -3.08 13.07 0.24
N THR A 22 -2.00 13.84 0.31
CA THR A 22 -1.99 15.24 -0.11
C THR A 22 -1.52 15.40 -1.54
N ASP A 23 -1.86 16.52 -2.18
CA ASP A 23 -1.37 16.87 -3.52
C ASP A 23 0.16 16.87 -3.57
N TRP A 24 0.80 17.44 -2.54
CA TRP A 24 2.25 17.44 -2.42
C TRP A 24 2.82 16.01 -2.44
N GLN A 25 2.24 15.07 -1.69
CA GLN A 25 2.67 13.67 -1.73
C GLN A 25 2.46 13.07 -3.13
N SER A 26 1.27 13.25 -3.71
CA SER A 26 0.92 12.70 -5.03
C SER A 26 1.85 13.16 -6.14
N GLU A 27 2.18 14.45 -6.17
CA GLU A 27 3.00 15.06 -7.21
C GLU A 27 4.49 14.71 -7.04
N HIS A 28 4.97 14.60 -5.80
CA HIS A 28 6.41 14.53 -5.52
C HIS A 28 6.92 13.12 -5.21
N LYS A 29 6.09 12.17 -4.76
CA LYS A 29 6.54 10.85 -4.26
C LYS A 29 7.30 9.99 -5.26
N ALA A 30 7.19 10.27 -6.56
CA ALA A 30 7.95 9.58 -7.61
C ALA A 30 9.30 10.25 -7.97
N LEU A 31 9.53 11.50 -7.57
CA LEU A 31 10.74 12.25 -7.92
C LEU A 31 11.99 11.61 -7.32
N ARG A 32 13.08 11.52 -8.10
CA ARG A 32 14.37 10.92 -7.68
C ARG A 32 15.24 11.88 -6.84
N THR A 33 14.61 12.77 -6.09
CA THR A 33 15.25 13.77 -5.24
C THR A 33 15.03 13.45 -3.77
N LEU A 34 15.77 14.12 -2.87
CA LEU A 34 15.53 13.99 -1.42
C LEU A 34 14.09 14.38 -1.05
N ALA A 35 13.56 15.46 -1.64
CA ALA A 35 12.18 15.88 -1.42
C ALA A 35 11.18 14.82 -1.91
N GLY A 36 11.45 14.15 -3.04
CA GLY A 36 10.60 13.07 -3.53
C GLY A 36 10.64 11.82 -2.67
N TRP A 37 11.81 11.47 -2.12
CA TRP A 37 11.92 10.39 -1.13
C TRP A 37 11.19 10.76 0.17
N TRP A 38 11.29 12.00 0.62
CA TRP A 38 10.57 12.47 1.79
C TRP A 38 9.05 12.40 1.58
N ALA A 39 8.54 12.88 0.44
CA ALA A 39 7.12 12.76 0.08
C ALA A 39 6.64 11.31 0.08
N ASN A 40 7.45 10.40 -0.47
CA ASN A 40 7.17 8.98 -0.50
C ASN A 40 7.15 8.35 0.91
N LEU A 41 8.12 8.68 1.75
CA LEU A 41 8.20 8.17 3.13
C LEU A 41 7.06 8.70 3.99
N CYS A 42 6.68 9.98 3.84
CA CYS A 42 5.51 10.52 4.53
C CYS A 42 4.24 9.78 4.12
N HIS A 43 4.07 9.51 2.82
CA HIS A 43 2.91 8.80 2.31
C HIS A 43 2.87 7.32 2.77
N ALA A 44 3.97 6.59 2.64
CA ALA A 44 4.08 5.23 3.17
C ALA A 44 3.89 5.19 4.70
N GLY A 45 4.35 6.22 5.41
CA GLY A 45 4.10 6.39 6.84
C GLY A 45 2.61 6.55 7.18
N THR A 46 1.84 7.27 6.36
CA THR A 46 0.37 7.34 6.47
C THR A 46 -0.25 5.94 6.35
N HIS A 47 0.16 5.15 5.34
CA HIS A 47 -0.33 3.78 5.17
C HIS A 47 -0.03 2.90 6.39
N VAL A 48 1.19 2.98 6.95
CA VAL A 48 1.57 2.25 8.16
C VAL A 48 0.71 2.66 9.35
N ALA A 49 0.52 3.97 9.57
CA ALA A 49 -0.26 4.48 10.70
C ALA A 49 -1.73 4.07 10.63
N VAL A 50 -2.37 4.21 9.46
CA VAL A 50 -3.79 3.86 9.27
C VAL A 50 -3.98 2.35 9.32
N SER A 51 -3.05 1.57 8.76
CA SER A 51 -3.09 0.10 8.86
C SER A 51 -2.93 -0.38 10.31
N ALA A 52 -2.01 0.21 11.07
CA ALA A 52 -1.82 -0.10 12.49
C ALA A 52 -3.10 0.20 13.30
N PHE A 53 -3.74 1.34 13.02
CA PHE A 53 -5.01 1.70 13.63
C PHE A 53 -6.11 0.69 13.27
N ALA A 54 -6.25 0.32 11.99
CA ALA A 54 -7.26 -0.63 11.53
C ALA A 54 -7.09 -2.03 12.14
N LEU A 55 -5.85 -2.53 12.21
CA LEU A 55 -5.53 -3.80 12.86
C LEU A 55 -5.79 -3.75 14.37
N GLY A 56 -5.45 -2.63 15.03
CA GLY A 56 -5.74 -2.40 16.44
C GLY A 56 -7.25 -2.39 16.73
N ALA A 57 -8.04 -1.73 15.88
CA ALA A 57 -9.50 -1.75 15.95
C ALA A 57 -10.05 -3.17 15.73
N GLY A 58 -9.52 -3.91 14.75
CA GLY A 58 -9.88 -5.30 14.53
C GLY A 58 -9.56 -6.21 15.72
N LYS A 59 -8.43 -5.98 16.39
CA LYS A 59 -8.08 -6.70 17.64
C LYS A 59 -9.06 -6.37 18.78
N ALA A 60 -9.47 -5.11 18.91
CA ALA A 60 -10.35 -4.67 20.00
C ALA A 60 -11.83 -5.00 19.79
N LEU A 61 -12.30 -5.06 18.53
CA LEU A 61 -13.73 -5.15 18.20
C LEU A 61 -14.13 -6.46 17.53
N LEU A 62 -13.19 -7.18 16.92
CA LEU A 62 -13.44 -8.38 16.11
C LEU A 62 -12.67 -9.61 16.61
N ASP A 63 -12.11 -9.54 17.81
CA ASP A 63 -11.32 -10.61 18.45
C ASP A 63 -10.19 -11.15 17.57
N LEU A 64 -9.53 -10.28 16.79
CA LEU A 64 -8.39 -10.71 15.96
C LEU A 64 -7.21 -11.15 16.82
N LEU A 65 -6.86 -12.43 16.68
CA LEU A 65 -5.75 -13.08 17.38
C LEU A 65 -4.40 -12.82 16.72
N LEU A 66 -4.04 -11.54 16.55
CA LEU A 66 -2.73 -11.15 16.03
C LEU A 66 -1.71 -11.02 17.16
N THR A 67 -0.54 -11.64 16.95
CA THR A 67 0.64 -11.49 17.80
C THR A 67 1.43 -10.24 17.41
N TRP A 68 2.37 -9.81 18.26
CA TRP A 68 3.26 -8.70 17.93
C TRP A 68 4.09 -8.94 16.66
N PRO A 69 4.72 -10.12 16.45
CA PRO A 69 5.37 -10.45 15.20
C PRO A 69 4.47 -10.32 13.97
N ASP A 70 3.21 -10.76 14.02
CA ASP A 70 2.28 -10.69 12.88
C ASP A 70 2.02 -9.23 12.50
N VAL A 71 1.72 -8.39 13.49
CA VAL A 71 1.47 -6.96 13.28
C VAL A 71 2.72 -6.28 12.72
N THR A 72 3.88 -6.51 13.32
CA THR A 72 5.14 -5.91 12.85
C THR A 72 5.46 -6.36 11.42
N GLY A 73 5.28 -7.64 11.09
CA GLY A 73 5.49 -8.18 9.75
C GLY A 73 4.58 -7.51 8.72
N VAL A 74 3.30 -7.38 9.02
CA VAL A 74 2.33 -6.70 8.15
C VAL A 74 2.70 -5.23 7.96
N LEU A 75 3.02 -4.49 9.02
CA LEU A 75 3.31 -3.06 8.92
C LEU A 75 4.61 -2.78 8.16
N VAL A 76 5.65 -3.59 8.38
CA VAL A 76 6.91 -3.50 7.61
C VAL A 76 6.63 -3.77 6.13
N TRP A 77 5.84 -4.80 5.82
CA TRP A 77 5.48 -5.14 4.45
C TRP A 77 4.65 -4.05 3.78
N VAL A 78 3.65 -3.48 4.46
CA VAL A 78 2.84 -2.37 3.95
C VAL A 78 3.72 -1.15 3.64
N GLY A 79 4.56 -0.72 4.58
CA GLY A 79 5.44 0.43 4.38
C GLY A 79 6.44 0.22 3.26
N PHE A 80 7.05 -0.97 3.17
CA PHE A 80 8.00 -1.31 2.12
C PHE A 80 7.34 -1.38 0.74
N SER A 81 6.22 -2.10 0.62
CA SER A 81 5.51 -2.28 -0.64
C SER A 81 5.01 -0.96 -1.21
N HIS A 82 4.38 -0.11 -0.38
CA HIS A 82 3.94 1.22 -0.82
C HIS A 82 5.14 2.09 -1.21
N GLY A 83 6.16 2.15 -0.35
CA GLY A 83 7.38 2.90 -0.63
C GLY A 83 8.08 2.49 -1.93
N LEU A 84 7.97 1.23 -2.36
CA LEU A 84 8.51 0.74 -3.63
C LEU A 84 7.58 1.01 -4.82
N ILE A 85 6.30 0.65 -4.71
CA ILE A 85 5.31 0.75 -5.80
C ILE A 85 5.08 2.22 -6.17
N ASP A 86 4.98 3.11 -5.18
CA ASP A 86 4.75 4.55 -5.36
C ASP A 86 5.89 5.29 -6.07
N ARG A 87 7.02 4.61 -6.27
CA ARG A 87 8.09 5.12 -7.15
C ARG A 87 7.67 5.13 -8.62
N ARG A 88 6.53 4.52 -8.96
CA ARG A 88 5.86 4.43 -10.28
C ARG A 88 6.66 3.74 -11.38
N TRP A 89 7.98 3.76 -11.34
CA TRP A 89 8.84 3.05 -12.30
C TRP A 89 8.58 1.53 -12.31
N PRO A 90 8.24 0.83 -11.20
CA PRO A 90 7.94 -0.60 -11.29
C PRO A 90 6.67 -0.86 -12.11
N ILE A 91 5.63 -0.05 -11.89
CA ILE A 91 4.36 -0.11 -12.62
C ILE A 91 4.57 0.25 -14.09
N GLN A 92 5.29 1.33 -14.37
CA GLN A 92 5.64 1.71 -15.73
C GLN A 92 6.40 0.58 -16.44
N TRP A 93 7.47 0.07 -15.81
CA TRP A 93 8.28 -1.00 -16.37
C TRP A 93 7.41 -2.23 -16.66
N TRP A 94 6.60 -2.65 -15.69
CA TRP A 94 5.68 -3.78 -15.88
C TRP A 94 4.79 -3.56 -17.09
N MET A 95 4.12 -2.41 -17.16
CA MET A 95 3.17 -2.15 -18.23
C MET A 95 3.82 -2.04 -19.61
N GLU A 96 5.04 -1.53 -19.70
CA GLU A 96 5.79 -1.39 -20.94
C GLU A 96 6.37 -2.71 -21.47
N HIS A 97 6.53 -3.72 -20.60
CA HIS A 97 7.22 -4.98 -20.90
C HIS A 97 6.32 -6.24 -20.86
N THR A 98 5.10 -6.15 -20.31
CA THR A 98 4.18 -7.31 -20.16
C THR A 98 2.96 -7.26 -21.07
N GLY A 99 2.99 -6.41 -22.10
CA GLY A 99 1.93 -6.37 -23.13
C GLY A 99 0.82 -5.36 -22.87
N SER A 100 0.91 -4.51 -21.84
CA SER A 100 -0.09 -3.47 -21.56
C SER A 100 0.36 -2.04 -21.92
N ARG A 101 1.33 -1.88 -22.84
CA ARG A 101 1.87 -0.56 -23.23
C ARG A 101 0.79 0.39 -23.75
N SER A 102 -0.12 -0.10 -24.58
CA SER A 102 -1.24 0.69 -25.11
C SER A 102 -2.19 1.15 -23.99
N PHE A 103 -2.37 0.34 -22.95
CA PHE A 103 -3.17 0.72 -21.78
C PHE A 103 -2.46 1.78 -20.92
N PHE A 104 -1.14 1.67 -20.75
CA PHE A 104 -0.33 2.70 -20.09
C PHE A 104 -0.47 4.07 -20.77
N GLN A 105 -0.35 4.12 -22.10
CA GLN A 105 -0.50 5.34 -22.89
C GLN A 105 -1.89 6.00 -22.78
N ARG A 106 -2.93 5.22 -22.46
CA ARG A 106 -4.29 5.72 -22.21
C ARG A 106 -4.53 6.12 -20.75
N GLY A 107 -3.50 6.19 -19.92
CA GLY A 107 -3.62 6.56 -18.50
C GLY A 107 -3.98 5.40 -17.57
N GLY A 108 -3.76 4.14 -17.97
CA GLY A 108 -4.09 2.98 -17.14
C GLY A 108 -3.20 2.76 -15.92
N ALA A 109 -2.11 3.54 -15.75
CA ALA A 109 -1.13 3.34 -14.69
C ALA A 109 -1.72 3.31 -13.27
N PRO A 110 -2.63 4.25 -12.87
CA PRO A 110 -3.20 4.22 -11.52
C PRO A 110 -4.01 2.94 -11.21
N LEU A 111 -4.61 2.30 -12.22
CA LEU A 111 -5.38 1.07 -12.02
C LEU A 111 -4.45 -0.13 -11.75
N VAL A 112 -3.31 -0.19 -12.45
CA VAL A 112 -2.29 -1.23 -12.22
C VAL A 112 -1.55 -0.99 -10.91
N ASP A 113 -1.30 0.28 -10.57
CA ASP A 113 -0.76 0.71 -9.28
C ASP A 113 -1.64 0.21 -8.11
N GLN A 114 -2.95 0.48 -8.14
CA GLN A 114 -3.86 -0.05 -7.12
C GLN A 114 -3.96 -1.57 -7.10
N THR A 115 -3.89 -2.21 -8.26
CA THR A 115 -3.85 -3.68 -8.31
C THR A 115 -2.60 -4.23 -7.62
N ALA A 116 -1.45 -3.57 -7.79
CA ALA A 116 -0.20 -3.97 -7.14
C ALA A 116 -0.26 -3.78 -5.62
N HIS A 117 -0.78 -2.65 -5.13
CA HIS A 117 -0.97 -2.42 -3.70
C HIS A 117 -1.93 -3.43 -3.09
N VAL A 118 -3.12 -3.64 -3.68
CA VAL A 118 -4.09 -4.64 -3.21
C VAL A 118 -3.49 -6.04 -3.18
N THR A 119 -2.68 -6.40 -4.18
CA THR A 119 -1.95 -7.68 -4.19
C THR A 119 -0.96 -7.77 -3.03
N ALA A 120 -0.23 -6.70 -2.74
CA ALA A 120 0.65 -6.64 -1.56
C ALA A 120 -0.14 -6.82 -0.25
N LEU A 121 -1.34 -6.25 -0.13
CA LEU A 121 -2.20 -6.44 1.04
C LEU A 121 -2.69 -7.89 1.19
N VAL A 122 -3.01 -8.56 0.09
CA VAL A 122 -3.34 -10.00 0.09
C VAL A 122 -2.16 -10.80 0.64
N ILE A 123 -0.93 -10.53 0.18
CA ILE A 123 0.29 -11.19 0.67
C ILE A 123 0.48 -10.95 2.18
N ALA A 124 0.29 -9.71 2.63
CA ALA A 124 0.38 -9.38 4.05
C ALA A 124 -0.64 -10.15 4.89
N ALA A 125 -1.89 -10.19 4.44
CA ALA A 125 -2.97 -10.88 5.12
C ALA A 125 -2.78 -12.40 5.14
N LEU A 126 -2.21 -12.99 4.06
CA LEU A 126 -1.82 -14.39 4.03
C LEU A 126 -0.72 -14.67 5.03
N GLY A 127 0.33 -13.85 5.06
CA GLY A 127 1.46 -14.01 5.98
C GLY A 127 1.06 -13.93 7.45
N ALA A 128 0.11 -13.05 7.80
CA ALA A 128 -0.41 -12.93 9.17
C ALA A 128 -1.46 -13.99 9.55
N ALA A 129 -1.96 -14.77 8.60
CA ALA A 129 -2.99 -15.79 8.83
C ALA A 129 -2.46 -17.23 8.70
N ALA A 130 -1.19 -17.40 8.30
CA ALA A 130 -0.49 -18.67 8.19
C ALA A 130 0.15 -19.08 9.52
#